data_AF-A0A524LJB1-F1
#
_entry.id   AF-A0A524LJB1-F1
#
_cell.length_a   1.000
_cell.length_b   1.000
_cell.length_c   1.000
_cell.angle_alpha   90.00
_cell.angle_beta   90.00
_cell.angle_gamma   90.00
#
_symmetry.space_group_name_H-M   'P 1'
#
loop_
_entity.id
_entity.type
_entity.pdbx_description
1 polymer ?
#
loop_
_entity_poly.entity_id
_entity_poly.type
_entity_poly.pdbx_seq_one_letter_code
_entity_poly.pdbx_strand_id
1 'polypeptide(L)'
;YFEQNRYEEAIQAYQKLLIINPLDEDVIKALNNIAARFKIEGEKYEQQGDLKNALKYYQQAFEIDSKDKELFNAIKKLELN
;
A
#
# COMPACT_ATOMS: atom_id res chain seq x y z
N TYR A 1 3.53 14.27 -3.61
CA TYR A 1 3.99 14.78 -2.29
C TYR A 1 2.81 15.09 -1.36
N PHE A 2 1.93 16.04 -1.67
CA PHE A 2 0.79 16.36 -0.79
C PHE A 2 -0.15 15.17 -0.52
N GLU A 3 -0.55 14.43 -1.56
CA GLU A 3 -1.40 13.25 -1.39
C GLU A 3 -0.70 12.10 -0.66
N GLN A 4 0.61 11.91 -0.85
CA GLN A 4 1.38 10.89 -0.11
C GLN A 4 1.32 11.19 1.39
N ASN A 5 1.71 12.41 1.80
CA ASN A 5 1.67 12.81 3.22
C ASN A 5 0.30 12.57 3.85
N ARG A 6 -0.78 12.90 3.13
CA ARG A 6 -2.15 12.68 3.61
C ARG A 6 -2.49 11.20 3.78
N TYR A 7 -2.00 10.33 2.90
CA TYR A 7 -2.17 8.88 3.06
C TYR A 7 -1.40 8.37 4.27
N GLU A 8 -0.15 8.81 4.49
CA GLU A 8 0.61 8.38 5.67
C GLU A 8 -0.07 8.81 6.98
N GLU A 9 -0.56 10.04 7.08
CA GLU A 9 -1.33 10.52 8.23
C GLU A 9 -2.65 9.74 8.42
N ALA A 10 -3.36 9.46 7.32
CA ALA A 10 -4.61 8.70 7.36
C ALA A 10 -4.38 7.25 7.82
N ILE A 11 -3.34 6.58 7.29
CA ILE A 11 -2.98 5.21 7.68
C ILE A 11 -2.67 5.15 9.17
N GLN A 12 -1.88 6.10 9.70
CA GLN A 12 -1.57 6.16 11.13
C GLN A 12 -2.84 6.35 11.99
N ALA A 13 -3.78 7.20 11.55
CA ALA A 13 -5.04 7.39 12.24
C ALA A 13 -5.89 6.12 12.23
N TYR A 14 -6.01 5.46 11.08
CA TYR A 14 -6.76 4.20 10.92
C TYR A 14 -6.15 3.06 11.74
N GLN A 15 -4.82 2.93 11.76
CA GLN A 15 -4.13 1.94 12.60
C GLN A 15 -4.43 2.15 14.09
N LYS A 16 -4.49 3.40 14.57
CA LYS A 16 -4.91 3.69 15.95
C LYS A 16 -6.35 3.29 16.21
N LEU A 17 -7.26 3.49 15.25
CA LEU A 17 -8.65 3.05 15.38
C LEU A 17 -8.77 1.53 15.45
N LEU A 18 -8.01 0.79 14.65
CA LEU A 18 -8.02 -0.68 14.69
C LEU A 18 -7.45 -1.27 15.99
N ILE A 19 -6.61 -0.52 16.73
CA ILE A 19 -6.20 -0.95 18.08
C ILE A 19 -7.40 -0.95 19.03
N ILE A 20 -8.34 -0.03 18.85
CA ILE A 20 -9.53 0.12 19.70
C ILE A 20 -10.65 -0.83 19.24
N ASN A 21 -10.90 -0.87 17.93
CA ASN A 21 -11.88 -1.75 17.30
C ASN A 21 -11.24 -2.49 16.11
N PRO A 22 -10.67 -3.69 16.35
CA PRO A 22 -9.95 -4.44 15.31
C PRO A 22 -10.84 -4.92 14.16
N LEU A 23 -12.16 -4.91 14.32
CA LEU A 23 -13.14 -5.37 13.35
C LEU A 23 -13.96 -4.21 12.77
N ASP A 24 -13.47 -2.98 12.89
CA ASP A 24 -14.11 -1.82 12.28
C ASP A 24 -14.08 -1.94 10.74
N GLU A 25 -15.21 -2.35 10.17
CA GLU A 25 -15.34 -2.63 8.74
C GLU A 25 -15.07 -1.39 7.88
N ASP A 26 -15.44 -0.19 8.36
CA ASP A 26 -15.23 1.06 7.64
C ASP A 26 -13.74 1.41 7.59
N VAL A 27 -13.03 1.25 8.71
CA VAL A 27 -11.58 1.48 8.78
C VAL A 27 -10.83 0.45 7.95
N ILE A 28 -11.20 -0.82 8.03
CA ILE A 28 -10.62 -1.90 7.21
C ILE A 28 -10.83 -1.59 5.71
N LYS A 29 -12.04 -1.18 5.32
CA LYS A 29 -12.34 -0.82 3.93
C LYS A 29 -11.55 0.41 3.47
N ALA A 30 -11.38 1.41 4.32
CA ALA A 30 -10.58 2.59 3.99
C ALA A 30 -9.10 2.22 3.75
N LEU A 31 -8.51 1.40 4.62
CA LEU A 31 -7.15 0.89 4.46
C LEU A 31 -7.00 0.06 3.17
N ASN A 32 -7.93 -0.85 2.90
CA ASN A 32 -7.92 -1.65 1.67
C ASN A 32 -7.98 -0.78 0.40
N ASN A 33 -8.77 0.30 0.43
CA ASN A 33 -8.82 1.26 -0.68
C ASN A 33 -7.47 1.97 -0.88
N ILE A 34 -6.79 2.36 0.20
CA ILE A 34 -5.47 3.01 0.12
C ILE A 34 -4.43 2.01 -0.43
N ALA A 35 -4.43 0.77 0.07
CA ALA A 35 -3.55 -0.28 -0.44
C ALA A 35 -3.73 -0.52 -1.95
N ALA A 36 -4.99 -0.59 -2.41
CA ALA A 36 -5.30 -0.71 -3.83
C ALA A 36 -4.80 0.48 -4.66
N ARG A 37 -4.88 1.72 -4.13
CA ARG A 37 -4.34 2.91 -4.81
C ARG A 37 -2.83 2.84 -4.96
N PHE A 38 -2.11 2.45 -3.90
CA PHE A 38 -0.67 2.27 -3.97
C PHE A 38 -0.29 1.16 -4.95
N LYS A 39 -1.01 0.03 -4.96
CA LYS A 39 -0.79 -1.04 -5.94
C LYS A 39 -0.93 -0.55 -7.38
N ILE A 40 -1.98 0.21 -7.69
CA ILE A 40 -2.20 0.78 -9.03
C ILE A 40 -1.08 1.74 -9.44
N GLU A 41 -0.61 2.60 -8.53
CA GLU A 41 0.55 3.47 -8.84
C GLU A 41 1.81 2.63 -9.05
N GLY A 42 2.03 1.58 -8.25
CA GLY A 42 3.13 0.62 -8.43
C GLY A 42 3.13 0.01 -9.84
N GLU A 43 1.99 -0.52 -10.28
CA GLU A 43 1.79 -1.09 -11.62
C GLU A 43 2.06 -0.08 -12.73
N LYS A 44 1.59 1.15 -12.56
CA LYS A 44 1.83 2.23 -13.51
C LYS A 44 3.32 2.58 -13.63
N TYR A 45 4.05 2.64 -12.52
CA TYR A 45 5.50 2.86 -12.56
C TYR A 45 6.25 1.67 -13.15
N GLU A 46 5.83 0.43 -12.85
CA GLU A 46 6.41 -0.78 -13.45
C GLU A 46 6.25 -0.76 -14.98
N GLN A 47 5.06 -0.40 -15.48
CA GLN A 47 4.79 -0.24 -16.91
C GLN A 47 5.66 0.83 -17.58
N GLN A 48 6.04 1.87 -16.83
CA GLN A 48 6.94 2.93 -17.30
C GLN A 48 8.42 2.54 -17.23
N GLY A 49 8.74 1.37 -16.67
CA GLY A 49 10.12 0.91 -16.44
C GLY A 49 10.79 1.57 -15.23
N ASP A 50 10.08 2.39 -14.46
CA ASP A 50 10.58 3.00 -13.23
C ASP A 50 10.40 2.03 -12.07
N LEU A 51 11.25 1.00 -12.06
CA LEU A 51 11.18 -0.10 -11.09
C LEU A 51 11.40 0.37 -9.65
N LYS A 52 12.14 1.47 -9.46
CA LYS A 52 12.39 2.04 -8.14
C LYS A 52 11.11 2.60 -7.53
N ASN A 53 10.35 3.39 -8.29
CA ASN A 53 9.07 3.89 -7.80
C ASN A 53 8.01 2.80 -7.74
N ALA A 54 8.02 1.82 -8.67
CA ALA A 54 7.16 0.65 -8.58
C ALA A 54 7.34 -0.10 -7.25
N LEU A 55 8.59 -0.43 -6.91
CA LEU A 55 8.94 -1.11 -5.66
C LEU A 55 8.48 -0.30 -4.44
N LYS A 56 8.73 1.02 -4.42
CA LYS A 56 8.28 1.90 -3.33
C LYS A 56 6.77 1.79 -3.09
N TYR A 57 5.97 1.93 -4.15
CA TYR A 57 4.51 1.90 -4.01
C TYR A 57 3.98 0.50 -3.67
N TYR A 58 4.58 -0.57 -4.20
CA TYR A 58 4.22 -1.93 -3.79
C TYR A 58 4.52 -2.18 -2.32
N GLN A 59 5.66 -1.70 -1.80
CA GLN A 59 5.98 -1.79 -0.37
C GLN A 59 4.95 -1.03 0.48
N GLN A 60 4.56 0.19 0.09
CA GLN A 60 3.51 0.95 0.81
C GLN A 60 2.15 0.22 0.80
N ALA A 61 1.78 -0.41 -0.31
CA ALA A 61 0.57 -1.22 -0.37
C ALA A 61 0.66 -2.45 0.56
N PHE A 62 1.82 -3.11 0.60
CA PHE A 62 2.07 -4.31 1.40
C PHE A 62 2.17 -4.03 2.91
N GLU A 63 2.60 -2.84 3.31
CA GLU A 63 2.55 -2.39 4.71
C GLU A 63 1.10 -2.35 5.25
N ILE A 64 0.12 -2.12 4.37
CA ILE A 64 -1.30 -2.10 4.71
C ILE A 64 -1.91 -3.51 4.59
N ASP A 65 -1.69 -4.19 3.46
CA ASP A 65 -2.14 -5.55 3.23
C ASP A 65 -0.96 -6.51 3.00
N SER A 66 -0.37 -6.95 4.10
CA SER A 66 0.77 -7.89 4.11
C SER A 66 0.40 -9.31 3.66
N LYS A 67 -0.89 -9.59 3.38
CA LYS A 67 -1.36 -10.90 2.94
C LYS A 67 -1.64 -10.95 1.44
N ASP A 68 -1.57 -9.81 0.73
CA ASP A 68 -1.69 -9.78 -0.72
C ASP A 68 -0.48 -10.49 -1.37
N LYS A 69 -0.74 -11.68 -1.91
CA LYS A 69 0.27 -12.51 -2.58
C LYS A 69 0.80 -11.87 -3.86
N GLU A 70 -0.02 -11.07 -4.54
CA GLU A 70 0.39 -10.37 -5.77
C GLU A 70 1.41 -9.30 -5.44
N LEU A 71 1.17 -8.51 -4.39
CA LEU A 71 2.14 -7.53 -3.88
C LEU A 71 3.44 -8.20 -3.45
N PHE A 72 3.36 -9.28 -2.69
CA PHE A 72 4.55 -10.04 -2.26
C PHE A 72 5.39 -10.51 -3.46
N ASN A 73 4.73 -11.08 -4.48
CA ASN A 73 5.41 -11.55 -5.69
C ASN A 73 6.02 -10.40 -6.50
N ALA A 74 5.32 -9.28 -6.63
CA ALA A 74 5.80 -8.09 -7.33
C ALA A 74 7.05 -7.51 -6.63
N ILE A 75 7.01 -7.33 -5.31
CA ILE A 75 8.15 -6.86 -4.51
C ILE A 75 9.35 -7.81 -4.70
N LYS A 76 9.14 -9.11 -4.49
CA LYS A 76 10.21 -10.11 -4.63
C LYS A 76 10.83 -10.11 -6.03
N LYS A 77 10.02 -9.96 -7.08
CA LYS A 77 10.51 -9.86 -8.46
C LYS A 77 11.39 -8.63 -8.65
N LEU A 78 10.98 -7.49 -8.11
CA LEU A 78 11.71 -6.22 -8.26
C LEU A 78 12.97 -6.13 -7.39
N GLU A 79 13.02 -6.82 -6.25
CA GLU A 79 14.22 -6.89 -5.38
C GLU A 79 15.31 -7.82 -5.93
N LEU A 80 14.95 -8.77 -6.79
CA LEU A 80 15.87 -9.74 -7.40
C LEU A 80 16.46 -9.30 -8.75
N ASN A 81 15.98 -8.20 -9.32
CA ASN A 81 16.46 -7.61 -10.58
C ASN A 81 17.43 -6.46 -10.32
#